data_AF-A0A410TL05-F1
#
_entry.id   AF-A0A410TL05-F1
#
_cell.length_a   1.000
_cell.length_b   1.000
_cell.length_c   1.000
_cell.angle_alpha   90.00
_cell.angle_beta   90.00
_cell.angle_gamma   90.00
#
_symmetry.space_group_name_H-M   'P 1'
#
loop_
_entity.id
_entity.type
_entity.pdbx_description
1 polymer ?
#
loop_
_entity_poly.entity_id
_entity_poly.type
_entity_poly.pdbx_seq_one_letter_code
_entity_poly.pdbx_strand_id
1 'polypeptide(L)'
;MATTHEDAIWPFGTDWAWRGGAIAGLGATVVMGIAIMAIDLAVLQEAIASLYGMQGNLVAGWIAHLVHGALFGALFALVLSDPGLHRLTEWRWKALVAGVVFALMLAVFGAGIIMPIWLRVAGFPTPPPIPNVTTPLLLWHLVYGIVLGALFPTVEGV
;
A
#
# COMPACT_ATOMS: atom_id res chain seq x y z
N MET A 1 -43.42 -16.40 -14.99
CA MET A 1 -42.64 -17.21 -14.04
C MET A 1 -41.29 -16.54 -13.92
N ALA A 2 -41.14 -15.64 -12.93
CA ALA A 2 -39.92 -14.88 -12.72
C ALA A 2 -38.97 -15.71 -11.86
N THR A 3 -37.80 -16.06 -12.39
CA THR A 3 -36.72 -16.66 -11.63
C THR A 3 -36.07 -15.57 -10.80
N THR A 4 -36.36 -15.55 -9.50
CA THR A 4 -35.52 -14.87 -8.53
C THR A 4 -34.15 -15.55 -8.56
N HIS A 5 -33.14 -14.87 -9.10
CA HIS A 5 -31.76 -15.19 -8.77
C HIS A 5 -31.60 -14.82 -7.28
N GLU A 6 -31.94 -15.77 -6.40
CA GLU A 6 -31.43 -15.75 -5.05
C GLU A 6 -29.91 -15.90 -5.20
N ASP A 7 -29.19 -14.83 -4.89
CA ASP A 7 -27.74 -14.82 -4.83
C ASP A 7 -27.33 -15.90 -3.83
N ALA A 8 -27.06 -17.09 -4.37
CA ALA A 8 -26.58 -18.21 -3.59
C ALA A 8 -25.30 -17.74 -2.91
N ILE A 9 -25.36 -17.58 -1.58
CA ILE A 9 -24.19 -17.28 -0.74
C ILE A 9 -23.24 -18.47 -0.91
N TRP A 10 -22.38 -18.37 -1.91
CA TRP A 10 -21.33 -19.34 -2.14
C TRP A 10 -20.36 -19.18 -0.98
N PRO A 11 -20.12 -20.21 -0.15
CA PRO A 11 -19.20 -20.13 0.98
C PRO A 11 -17.73 -19.89 0.56
N PHE A 12 -17.48 -19.85 -0.75
CA PHE A 12 -16.20 -19.54 -1.40
C PHE A 12 -16.25 -18.26 -2.26
N GLY A 13 -17.35 -17.50 -2.23
CA GLY A 13 -17.43 -16.20 -2.87
C GLY A 13 -16.62 -15.18 -2.08
N THR A 14 -15.44 -14.82 -2.56
CA THR A 14 -14.64 -13.75 -1.97
C THR A 14 -15.03 -12.43 -2.63
N ASP A 15 -15.85 -11.64 -1.95
CA ASP A 15 -16.12 -10.26 -2.38
C ASP A 15 -14.86 -9.42 -2.17
N TRP A 16 -14.10 -9.23 -3.24
CA TRP A 16 -12.88 -8.44 -3.21
C TRP A 16 -13.20 -6.95 -3.29
N ALA A 17 -13.13 -6.26 -2.14
CA ALA A 17 -13.38 -4.83 -1.99
C ALA A 17 -12.22 -3.94 -2.52
N TRP A 18 -11.75 -4.21 -3.74
CA TRP A 18 -10.60 -3.55 -4.35
C TRP A 18 -10.71 -2.02 -4.41
N ARG A 19 -11.93 -1.49 -4.60
CA ARG A 19 -12.19 -0.05 -4.61
C ARG A 19 -11.95 0.56 -3.24
N GLY A 20 -12.47 -0.07 -2.19
CA GLY A 20 -12.27 0.37 -0.81
C GLY A 20 -10.80 0.31 -0.41
N GLY A 21 -10.12 -0.78 -0.80
CA GLY A 21 -8.68 -0.93 -0.66
C GLY A 21 -7.89 0.19 -1.36
N ALA A 22 -8.19 0.45 -2.63
CA ALA A 22 -7.50 1.47 -3.42
C ALA A 22 -7.68 2.88 -2.85
N ILE A 23 -8.89 3.24 -2.42
CA ILE A 23 -9.19 4.54 -1.80
C ILE A 23 -8.46 4.69 -0.46
N ALA A 24 -8.51 3.67 0.40
CA ALA A 24 -7.81 3.67 1.68
C ALA A 24 -6.28 3.75 1.49
N GLY A 25 -5.73 3.00 0.53
CA GLY A 25 -4.31 3.03 0.17
C GLY A 25 -3.87 4.38 -0.41
N LEU A 26 -4.70 5.01 -1.24
CA LEU A 26 -4.44 6.36 -1.74
C LEU A 26 -4.38 7.37 -0.58
N GLY A 27 -5.36 7.34 0.33
CA GLY A 27 -5.39 8.20 1.51
C GLY A 27 -4.17 8.01 2.41
N ALA A 28 -3.80 6.75 2.67
CA ALA A 28 -2.60 6.41 3.44
C ALA A 28 -1.31 6.94 2.80
N THR A 29 -1.24 6.89 1.47
CA THR A 29 -0.08 7.37 0.71
C THR A 29 0.04 8.88 0.70
N VAL A 30 -1.09 9.60 0.64
CA VAL A 30 -1.07 11.06 0.78
C VAL A 30 -0.50 11.45 2.14
N VAL A 31 -0.97 10.83 3.22
CA VAL A 31 -0.48 11.12 4.58
C VAL A 31 1.01 10.78 4.73
N MET A 32 1.42 9.59 4.28
CA MET A 32 2.83 9.18 4.31
C MET A 32 3.71 10.08 3.44
N GLY A 33 3.26 10.42 2.23
CA GLY A 33 4.01 11.27 1.31
C GLY A 33 4.20 12.69 1.85
N ILE A 34 3.21 13.25 2.55
CA ILE A 34 3.35 14.54 3.25
C ILE A 34 4.40 14.42 4.37
N ALA A 35 4.39 13.34 5.15
CA ALA A 35 5.39 13.09 6.18
C ALA A 35 6.80 12.94 5.59
N ILE A 36 6.93 12.28 4.43
CA ILE A 36 8.20 12.20 3.69
C ILE A 36 8.63 13.59 3.23
N MET A 37 7.77 14.39 2.60
CA MET A 37 8.12 15.75 2.17
C MET A 37 8.64 16.62 3.31
N ALA A 38 8.06 16.48 4.51
CA ALA A 38 8.45 17.26 5.68
C ALA A 38 9.83 16.87 6.26
N ILE A 39 10.30 15.65 6.00
CA ILE A 39 11.51 15.08 6.59
C ILE A 39 12.64 14.98 5.55
N ASP A 40 12.33 14.45 4.37
CA ASP A 40 13.27 14.22 3.28
C ASP A 40 12.55 14.22 1.91
N LEU A 41 12.43 15.41 1.32
CA LEU A 41 11.83 15.61 0.00
C LEU A 41 12.57 14.85 -1.10
N ALA A 42 13.87 14.61 -0.95
CA ALA A 42 14.70 13.96 -1.96
C ALA A 42 14.27 12.50 -2.18
N VAL A 43 13.62 11.85 -1.20
CA VAL A 43 13.08 10.50 -1.37
C VAL A 43 12.03 10.45 -2.49
N LEU A 44 11.10 11.42 -2.53
CA LEU A 44 10.08 11.47 -3.58
C LEU A 44 10.69 11.91 -4.92
N GLN A 45 11.50 12.96 -4.89
CA GLN A 45 12.05 13.58 -6.09
C GLN A 45 13.11 12.71 -6.79
N GLU A 46 13.97 12.04 -6.02
CA GLU A 46 15.08 11.27 -6.55
C GLU A 46 14.74 9.78 -6.54
N ALA A 47 14.54 9.18 -5.37
CA ALA A 47 14.43 7.72 -5.27
C ALA A 47 13.17 7.18 -5.95
N ILE A 48 12.00 7.76 -5.66
CA ILE A 48 10.73 7.26 -6.20
C ILE A 48 10.59 7.62 -7.68
N ALA A 49 10.91 8.85 -8.08
CA ALA A 49 10.84 9.25 -9.49
C ALA A 49 11.80 8.45 -10.39
N SER A 50 12.97 8.04 -9.85
CA SER A 50 13.95 7.22 -10.59
C SER A 50 13.47 5.81 -10.92
N LEU A 51 12.44 5.28 -10.23
CA LEU A 51 11.82 4.00 -10.59
C LEU A 51 11.25 4.01 -12.02
N TYR A 52 10.92 5.20 -12.51
CA TYR A 52 10.37 5.43 -13.84
C TYR A 52 11.31 6.23 -14.74
N GLY A 53 12.59 6.34 -14.38
CA GLY A 53 13.57 7.11 -15.15
C GLY A 53 13.33 8.63 -15.15
N MET A 54 12.53 9.14 -14.20
CA MET A 54 12.16 10.55 -14.11
C MET A 54 12.89 11.25 -12.94
N GLN A 55 14.16 10.90 -12.73
CA GLN A 55 14.98 11.45 -11.64
C GLN A 55 14.92 12.99 -11.61
N GLY A 56 14.79 13.57 -10.41
CA GLY A 56 14.68 15.02 -10.22
C GLY A 56 13.26 15.58 -10.36
N ASN A 57 12.29 14.78 -10.80
CA ASN A 57 10.91 15.22 -11.01
C ASN A 57 10.01 14.88 -9.81
N LEU A 58 9.76 15.88 -8.95
CA LEU A 58 8.91 15.73 -7.78
C LEU A 58 7.47 15.30 -8.12
N VAL A 59 6.89 15.82 -9.20
CA VAL A 59 5.51 15.48 -9.62
C VAL A 59 5.45 14.02 -10.05
N ALA A 60 6.42 13.55 -10.82
CA ALA A 60 6.52 12.15 -11.21
C ALA A 60 6.68 11.24 -9.99
N GLY A 61 7.53 11.62 -9.03
CA GLY A 61 7.69 10.92 -7.76
C GLY A 61 6.38 10.79 -6.99
N TRP A 62 5.62 11.88 -6.89
CA TRP A 62 4.31 11.88 -6.25
C TRP A 62 3.29 10.99 -6.97
N ILE A 63 3.17 11.11 -8.29
CA ILE A 63 2.25 10.28 -9.08
C ILE A 63 2.60 8.80 -8.91
N ALA A 64 3.88 8.45 -9.07
CA ALA A 64 4.38 7.10 -8.86
C ALA A 64 4.04 6.58 -7.46
N HIS A 65 4.23 7.41 -6.44
CA HIS A 65 3.94 7.04 -5.06
C HIS A 65 2.45 6.76 -4.85
N LEU A 66 1.58 7.68 -5.28
CA LEU A 66 0.12 7.56 -5.17
C LEU A 66 -0.42 6.33 -5.90
N VAL A 67 0.10 6.04 -7.10
CA VAL A 67 -0.29 4.86 -7.89
C VAL A 67 0.07 3.57 -7.14
N HIS A 68 1.31 3.44 -6.69
CA HIS A 68 1.72 2.28 -5.89
C HIS A 68 0.90 2.15 -4.61
N GLY A 69 0.67 3.28 -3.94
CA GLY A 69 -0.17 3.40 -2.77
C GLY A 69 -1.57 2.81 -2.91
N ALA A 70 -2.25 3.16 -3.99
CA ALA A 70 -3.56 2.65 -4.33
C ALA A 70 -3.50 1.15 -4.71
N LEU A 71 -2.49 0.73 -5.48
CA LEU A 71 -2.29 -0.68 -5.84
C LEU A 71 -2.05 -1.57 -4.61
N PHE A 72 -1.22 -1.11 -3.67
CA PHE A 72 -0.97 -1.82 -2.42
C PHE A 72 -2.20 -1.82 -1.50
N GLY A 73 -3.01 -0.77 -1.52
CA GLY A 73 -4.30 -0.78 -0.83
C GLY A 73 -5.28 -1.80 -1.41
N ALA A 74 -5.37 -1.91 -2.74
CA ALA A 74 -6.17 -2.94 -3.40
C ALA A 74 -5.64 -4.36 -3.12
N LEU A 75 -4.31 -4.52 -3.05
CA LEU A 75 -3.66 -5.77 -2.64
C LEU A 75 -3.95 -6.10 -1.18
N PHE A 76 -3.98 -5.12 -0.28
CA PHE A 76 -4.38 -5.31 1.11
C PHE A 76 -5.81 -5.83 1.21
N ALA A 77 -6.74 -5.25 0.45
CA ALA A 77 -8.12 -5.75 0.37
C ALA A 77 -8.19 -7.18 -0.18
N LEU A 78 -7.32 -7.52 -1.16
CA LEU A 78 -7.23 -8.89 -1.68
C LEU A 78 -6.77 -9.86 -0.60
N VAL A 79 -5.73 -9.50 0.17
CA VAL A 79 -5.24 -10.33 1.28
C VAL A 79 -6.34 -10.55 2.31
N LEU A 80 -7.10 -9.51 2.66
CA LEU A 80 -8.19 -9.62 3.64
C LEU A 80 -9.44 -10.35 3.13
N SER A 81 -9.60 -10.52 1.82
CA SER A 81 -10.68 -11.32 1.24
C SER A 81 -10.52 -12.83 1.45
N ASP A 82 -9.37 -13.29 1.98
CA ASP A 82 -9.17 -14.69 2.34
C ASP A 82 -10.21 -15.13 3.40
N PRO A 83 -10.96 -16.22 3.18
CA PRO A 83 -11.94 -16.75 4.14
C PRO A 83 -11.34 -17.02 5.54
N GLY A 84 -10.05 -17.36 5.63
CA GLY A 84 -9.34 -17.54 6.89
C GLY A 84 -9.15 -16.24 7.70
N LEU A 85 -9.29 -15.08 7.06
CA LEU A 85 -9.12 -13.74 7.63
C LEU A 85 -10.43 -12.97 7.81
N HIS A 86 -11.58 -13.58 7.49
CA HIS A 86 -12.91 -12.94 7.47
C HIS A 86 -13.30 -12.19 8.77
N ARG A 87 -12.77 -12.61 9.93
CA ARG A 87 -13.03 -11.97 11.24
C ARG A 87 -12.05 -10.86 11.63
N LEU A 88 -11.09 -10.51 10.78
CA LEU A 88 -10.12 -9.44 11.05
C LEU A 88 -10.72 -8.05 10.83
N THR A 89 -11.64 -7.89 9.88
CA THR A 89 -12.30 -6.60 9.58
C THR A 89 -13.43 -6.28 10.55
N GLU A 90 -14.04 -7.28 11.18
CA GLU A 90 -15.10 -7.12 12.20
C GLU A 90 -14.65 -6.26 13.40
N TRP A 91 -13.34 -6.20 13.68
CA TRP A 91 -12.79 -5.46 14.82
C TRP A 91 -11.82 -4.40 14.33
N ARG A 92 -12.14 -3.13 14.54
CA ARG A 92 -11.32 -1.97 14.11
C ARG A 92 -9.83 -2.11 14.49
N TRP A 93 -9.54 -2.63 15.69
CA TRP A 93 -8.16 -2.82 16.15
C TRP A 93 -7.42 -3.94 15.40
N LYS A 94 -8.11 -5.00 14.96
CA LYS A 94 -7.52 -6.08 14.18
C LYS A 94 -7.19 -5.61 12.75
N ALA A 95 -8.09 -4.84 12.14
CA ALA A 95 -7.84 -4.20 10.85
C ALA A 95 -6.64 -3.24 10.91
N LEU A 96 -6.51 -2.47 12.01
CA LEU A 96 -5.35 -1.62 12.26
C LEU A 96 -4.05 -2.44 12.34
N VAL A 97 -4.03 -3.52 13.13
CA VAL A 97 -2.87 -4.40 13.25
C VAL A 97 -2.53 -5.06 11.90
N ALA A 98 -3.53 -5.50 11.15
CA ALA A 98 -3.34 -6.06 9.81
C ALA A 98 -2.70 -5.03 8.87
N GLY A 99 -3.18 -3.78 8.87
CA GLY A 99 -2.60 -2.69 8.08
C GLY A 99 -1.14 -2.42 8.44
N VAL A 100 -0.81 -2.40 9.74
CA VAL A 100 0.57 -2.25 10.22
C VAL A 100 1.45 -3.40 9.76
N VAL A 101 1.04 -4.66 9.98
CA VAL A 101 1.82 -5.84 9.56
C VAL A 101 2.03 -5.85 8.06
N PHE A 102 0.97 -5.62 7.28
CA PHE A 102 1.04 -5.53 5.82
C PHE A 102 2.03 -4.45 5.37
N ALA A 103 1.96 -3.25 5.94
CA ALA A 103 2.83 -2.16 5.54
C ALA A 103 4.29 -2.37 5.95
N LEU A 104 4.57 -3.03 7.08
CA LEU A 104 5.93 -3.39 7.47
C LEU A 104 6.50 -4.49 6.57
N MET A 105 5.69 -5.47 6.17
CA MET A 105 6.10 -6.43 5.14
C MET A 105 6.38 -5.73 3.81
N LEU A 106 5.52 -4.78 3.40
CA LEU A 106 5.75 -3.97 2.22
C LEU A 106 7.05 -3.14 2.32
N ALA A 107 7.36 -2.60 3.51
CA ALA A 107 8.59 -1.87 3.75
C ALA A 107 9.82 -2.76 3.53
N VAL A 108 9.81 -3.98 4.08
CA VAL A 108 10.95 -4.89 3.98
C VAL A 108 11.08 -5.49 2.58
N PHE A 109 10.01 -6.09 2.06
CA PHE A 109 10.05 -6.81 0.79
C PHE A 109 9.91 -5.86 -0.41
N GLY A 110 8.91 -4.99 -0.39
CA GLY A 110 8.66 -4.02 -1.46
C GLY A 110 9.77 -2.98 -1.54
N ALA A 111 9.93 -2.19 -0.48
CA ALA A 111 10.87 -1.07 -0.52
C ALA A 111 12.32 -1.46 -0.19
N GLY A 112 12.54 -2.46 0.67
CA GLY A 112 13.89 -2.89 1.05
C GLY A 112 14.55 -3.81 0.03
N ILE A 113 13.79 -4.59 -0.74
CA ILE A 113 14.35 -5.58 -1.67
C ILE A 113 13.95 -5.29 -3.12
N ILE A 114 12.65 -5.20 -3.41
CA ILE A 114 12.15 -5.03 -4.78
C ILE A 114 12.55 -3.67 -5.34
N MET A 115 12.43 -2.59 -4.57
CA MET A 115 12.73 -1.23 -5.04
C MET A 115 14.22 -1.07 -5.43
N PRO A 116 15.23 -1.49 -4.65
CA PRO A 116 16.62 -1.41 -5.09
C PRO A 116 16.92 -2.26 -6.33
N ILE A 117 16.25 -3.39 -6.53
CA ILE A 117 16.36 -4.20 -7.76
C ILE A 117 15.77 -3.42 -8.94
N TRP A 118 14.59 -2.83 -8.77
CA TRP A 118 13.95 -2.02 -9.80
C TRP A 118 14.84 -0.83 -10.18
N LEU A 119 15.39 -0.09 -9.21
CA LEU A 119 16.32 1.02 -9.48
C LEU A 119 17.54 0.59 -10.31
N ARG A 120 18.10 -0.60 -10.06
CA ARG A 120 19.19 -1.16 -10.88
C ARG A 120 18.74 -1.38 -12.32
N VAL A 121 17.58 -1.98 -12.52
CA VAL A 121 17.01 -2.25 -13.84
C VAL A 121 16.66 -0.95 -14.58
N ALA A 122 16.19 0.06 -13.86
CA ALA A 122 15.89 1.39 -14.40
C ALA A 122 17.15 2.23 -14.71
N GLY A 123 18.36 1.73 -14.39
CA GLY A 123 19.62 2.42 -14.68
C GLY A 123 19.97 3.53 -13.69
N PHE A 124 19.44 3.50 -12.46
CA PHE A 124 19.80 4.48 -11.44
C PHE A 124 21.30 4.40 -11.11
N PRO A 125 22.05 5.53 -11.09
CA PRO A 125 23.52 5.48 -10.99
C PRO A 125 24.08 4.86 -9.71
N THR A 126 23.36 5.01 -8.59
CA THR A 126 23.84 4.60 -7.25
C THR A 126 22.73 3.89 -6.46
N PRO A 127 22.27 2.71 -6.91
CA PRO A 127 21.15 2.02 -6.28
C PRO A 127 21.52 1.54 -4.88
N PRO A 128 20.62 1.67 -3.89
CA PRO A 128 20.87 1.20 -2.53
C PRO A 128 21.30 -0.27 -2.46
N PRO A 129 22.02 -0.68 -1.40
CA PRO A 129 22.34 -2.09 -1.17
C PRO A 129 21.06 -2.91 -0.95
N ILE A 130 21.10 -4.20 -1.27
CA ILE A 130 19.99 -5.12 -1.02
C ILE A 130 20.37 -6.02 0.17
N PRO A 131 19.56 -6.08 1.25
CA PRO A 131 18.33 -5.32 1.51
C PRO A 131 18.61 -3.91 2.05
N ASN A 132 17.81 -2.91 1.64
CA ASN A 132 17.86 -1.53 2.12
C ASN A 132 16.76 -1.27 3.17
N VAL A 133 16.91 -1.82 4.38
CA VAL A 133 15.94 -1.60 5.47
C VAL A 133 16.50 -0.58 6.47
N THR A 134 15.94 0.62 6.47
CA THR A 134 16.35 1.72 7.36
C THR A 134 15.23 2.10 8.33
N THR A 135 15.59 2.73 9.44
CA THR A 135 14.59 3.21 10.42
C THR A 135 13.59 4.19 9.80
N PRO A 136 13.99 5.21 9.00
CA PRO A 136 13.04 6.09 8.33
C PRO A 136 12.08 5.33 7.41
N LEU A 137 12.58 4.36 6.65
CA LEU A 137 11.76 3.53 5.77
C LEU A 137 10.64 2.83 6.55
N LEU A 138 10.99 2.18 7.66
CA LEU A 138 10.03 1.49 8.52
C LEU A 138 9.01 2.44 9.15
N LEU A 139 9.46 3.63 9.60
CA LEU A 139 8.58 4.62 10.21
C LEU A 139 7.58 5.21 9.22
N TRP A 140 8.00 5.54 7.99
CA TRP A 140 7.08 6.02 6.97
C TRP A 140 6.04 4.97 6.59
N HIS A 141 6.45 3.72 6.43
CA HIS A 141 5.51 2.64 6.13
C HIS A 141 4.61 2.29 7.32
N LEU A 142 5.08 2.48 8.56
CA LEU A 142 4.24 2.36 9.73
C LEU A 142 3.09 3.39 9.68
N VAL A 143 3.38 4.64 9.30
CA VAL A 143 2.35 5.67 9.08
C VAL A 143 1.34 5.21 8.02
N TYR A 144 1.81 4.70 6.89
CA TYR A 144 0.94 4.14 5.86
C TYR A 144 0.04 3.01 6.40
N GLY A 145 0.62 2.05 7.13
CA GLY A 145 -0.11 0.91 7.68
C GLY A 145 -1.19 1.30 8.70
N ILE A 146 -0.87 2.28 9.56
CA ILE A 146 -1.84 2.84 10.54
C ILE A 146 -3.01 3.48 9.81
N VAL A 147 -2.74 4.34 8.82
CA VAL A 147 -3.80 5.06 8.09
C VAL A 147 -4.61 4.09 7.23
N LEU A 148 -3.96 3.17 6.52
CA LEU A 148 -4.63 2.14 5.71
C LEU A 148 -5.56 1.28 6.56
N GLY A 149 -5.07 0.73 7.67
CA GLY A 149 -5.87 -0.13 8.55
C GLY A 149 -7.00 0.62 9.27
N ALA A 150 -6.86 1.93 9.48
CA ALA A 150 -7.91 2.77 10.04
C ALA A 150 -8.98 3.15 9.00
N LEU A 151 -8.58 3.46 7.76
CA LEU A 151 -9.49 3.89 6.70
C LEU A 151 -10.23 2.71 6.07
N PHE A 152 -9.57 1.58 5.83
CA PHE A 152 -10.14 0.47 5.07
C PHE A 152 -11.52 0.00 5.59
N PRO A 153 -11.71 -0.28 6.90
CA PRO A 153 -13.02 -0.68 7.43
C PRO A 153 -14.10 0.40 7.30
N THR A 154 -13.71 1.69 7.25
CA THR A 154 -14.66 2.80 7.09
C THR A 154 -15.10 3.01 5.66
N VAL A 155 -14.27 2.63 4.69
CA VAL A 155 -14.60 2.73 3.26
C VAL A 155 -15.34 1.49 2.78
N GLU A 156 -15.02 0.31 3.33
CA GLU A 156 -15.69 -0.95 3.02
C GLU A 156 -17.00 -1.15 3.79
N GLY A 157 -17.12 -0.58 5.00
CA GLY A 157 -18.34 -0.66 5.82
C GLY A 157 -19.49 0.26 5.39
N VAL A 158 -19.54 0.64 4.11
CA VAL A 158 -20.62 1.43 3.47
C VAL A 158 -21.32 0.57 2.43
#